data_AF-A0A920FC71-F1
#
_entry.id   AF-A0A920FC71-F1
#
_cell.length_a   1.000
_cell.length_b   1.000
_cell.length_c   1.000
_cell.angle_alpha   90.00
_cell.angle_beta   90.00
_cell.angle_gamma   90.00
#
_symmetry.space_group_name_H-M   'P 1'
#
loop_
_entity.id
_entity.type
_entity.pdbx_description
1 polymer ?
#
loop_
_entity_poly.entity_id
_entity_poly.type
_entity_poly.pdbx_seq_one_letter_code
_entity_poly.pdbx_strand_id
1 'polypeptide(L)'
;MDQNSPGAVQLNGKAGDCYIFSHALWHGPAPNNSGNGRKTLLYNYCQMFMRCYDFEKVPDTVERATPRQRRLLGDLGYEFRPGSYFYVPEDQSEVIMQSAAK
;
A
#
# COMPACT_ATOMS: atom_id res chain seq x y z
N MET A 1 19.40 4.41 -8.05
CA MET A 1 20.08 3.30 -8.73
C MET A 1 20.26 3.70 -10.18
N ASP A 2 21.45 3.54 -10.76
CA ASP A 2 21.69 3.87 -12.18
C ASP A 2 21.05 2.79 -13.08
N GLN A 3 20.58 3.18 -14.26
CA GLN A 3 20.02 2.27 -15.27
C GLN A 3 21.03 1.20 -15.72
N ASN A 4 22.32 1.46 -15.54
CA ASN A 4 23.42 0.54 -15.86
C ASN A 4 23.86 -0.32 -14.68
N SER A 5 23.12 -0.31 -13.55
CA SER A 5 23.50 -1.13 -12.41
C SER A 5 23.49 -2.62 -12.81
N PRO A 6 24.60 -3.36 -12.65
CA PRO A 6 24.68 -4.74 -13.08
C PRO A 6 23.56 -5.60 -12.47
N GLY A 7 22.87 -6.37 -13.31
CA GLY A 7 21.78 -7.25 -12.89
C GLY A 7 20.43 -6.55 -12.66
N ALA A 8 20.34 -5.22 -12.81
CA ALA A 8 19.06 -4.54 -12.79
C ALA A 8 18.24 -4.88 -14.05
N VAL A 9 16.94 -5.10 -13.88
CA VAL A 9 16.00 -5.41 -14.96
C VAL A 9 14.93 -4.32 -15.02
N GLN A 10 14.62 -3.86 -16.23
CA GLN A 10 13.55 -2.88 -16.45
C GLN A 10 12.18 -3.57 -16.41
N LEU A 11 11.27 -3.01 -15.61
CA LEU A 11 9.89 -3.46 -15.53
C LEU A 11 9.03 -2.66 -16.52
N ASN A 12 8.73 -3.27 -17.66
CA ASN A 12 7.89 -2.68 -18.71
C ASN A 12 6.45 -3.16 -18.58
N GLY A 13 5.51 -2.23 -18.45
CA GLY A 13 4.10 -2.54 -18.18
C GLY A 13 3.17 -1.55 -18.86
N LYS A 14 1.91 -1.96 -18.96
CA LYS A 14 0.80 -1.18 -19.51
C LYS A 14 -0.12 -0.72 -18.39
N ALA A 15 -1.01 0.21 -18.72
CA ALA A 15 -2.07 0.61 -17.80
C ALA A 15 -2.91 -0.63 -17.42
N GLY A 16 -3.04 -0.87 -16.11
CA GLY A 16 -3.69 -2.07 -15.55
C GLY A 16 -2.73 -3.12 -15.03
N ASP A 17 -1.46 -3.11 -15.44
CA ASP A 17 -0.44 -4.02 -14.88
C ASP A 17 -0.06 -3.59 -13.45
N CYS A 18 0.30 -4.57 -12.63
CA CYS A 18 0.72 -4.37 -11.25
C CYS A 18 2.06 -5.07 -10.98
N TYR A 19 2.98 -4.35 -10.33
CA TYR A 19 4.24 -4.91 -9.84
C TYR A 19 4.19 -4.99 -8.32
N ILE A 20 4.45 -6.18 -7.79
CA ILE A 20 4.51 -6.44 -6.36
C ILE A 20 5.93 -6.86 -6.04
N PHE A 21 6.56 -6.15 -5.11
CA PHE A 21 7.89 -6.45 -4.63
C PHE A 21 7.96 -6.33 -3.10
N SER A 22 8.90 -7.05 -2.50
CA SER A 22 9.15 -6.96 -1.06
C SER A 22 9.86 -5.64 -0.74
N HIS A 23 9.59 -5.07 0.45
CA HIS A 23 10.20 -3.81 0.89
C HIS A 23 11.74 -3.82 0.83
N ALA A 24 12.36 -4.99 1.05
CA ALA A 24 13.82 -5.14 1.03
C ALA A 24 14.42 -5.30 -0.38
N LEU A 25 13.60 -5.38 -1.44
CA LEU A 25 14.11 -5.47 -2.79
C LEU A 25 14.78 -4.15 -3.17
N TRP A 26 16.02 -4.21 -3.63
CA TRP A 26 16.67 -3.02 -4.16
C TRP A 26 16.04 -2.64 -5.50
N HIS A 27 15.54 -1.41 -5.61
CA HIS A 27 14.86 -0.90 -6.80
C HIS A 27 15.02 0.62 -6.92
N GLY A 28 14.64 1.18 -8.06
CA GLY A 28 14.63 2.63 -8.26
C GLY A 28 13.98 3.04 -9.57
N PRO A 29 13.58 4.31 -9.70
CA PRO A 29 12.98 4.82 -10.93
C PRO A 29 14.01 4.87 -12.07
N ALA A 30 13.62 4.37 -13.24
CA ALA A 30 14.41 4.54 -14.47
C ALA A 30 14.20 5.93 -15.10
N PRO A 31 15.20 6.48 -15.81
CA PRO A 31 15.04 7.73 -16.57
C PRO A 31 13.84 7.67 -17.52
N ASN A 32 13.13 8.79 -17.68
CA ASN A 32 12.02 8.89 -18.61
C ASN A 32 12.43 9.72 -19.85
N ASN A 33 12.79 9.03 -20.92
CA ASN A 33 13.27 9.65 -22.16
C ASN A 33 12.16 9.78 -23.22
N SER A 34 10.89 9.58 -22.86
CA SER A 34 9.77 9.50 -23.81
C SER A 34 9.18 10.85 -24.23
N GLY A 35 9.54 11.94 -23.55
CA GLY A 35 8.90 13.25 -23.70
C GLY A 35 7.48 13.35 -23.11
N ASN A 36 6.91 12.25 -22.62
CA ASN A 36 5.57 12.20 -22.01
C ASN A 36 5.68 11.96 -20.49
N GLY A 37 4.71 12.47 -19.72
CA GLY A 37 4.66 12.24 -18.27
C GLY A 37 4.38 10.76 -17.94
N ARG A 38 5.22 10.15 -17.09
CA ARG A 38 4.98 8.80 -16.54
C ARG A 38 4.23 8.92 -15.22
N LYS A 39 3.04 8.31 -15.13
CA LYS A 39 2.22 8.27 -13.91
C LYS A 39 2.22 6.85 -13.33
N THR A 40 2.40 6.75 -12.02
CA THR A 40 2.41 5.48 -11.28
C THR A 40 1.69 5.70 -9.95
N LEU A 41 0.88 4.73 -9.52
CA LEU A 41 0.29 4.70 -8.19
C LEU A 41 1.10 3.71 -7.35
N LEU A 42 1.62 4.18 -6.22
CA LEU A 42 2.40 3.36 -5.29
C LEU A 42 1.57 3.11 -4.05
N TYR A 43 1.37 1.83 -3.70
CA TYR A 43 0.69 1.41 -2.50
C TYR A 43 1.65 0.61 -1.64
N ASN A 44 1.91 1.08 -0.42
CA ASN A 44 2.76 0.39 0.53
C ASN A 44 1.88 -0.36 1.55
N TYR A 45 1.96 -1.68 1.53
CA TYR A 45 1.33 -2.53 2.54
C TYR A 45 2.36 -2.91 3.58
N CYS A 46 1.98 -2.77 4.84
CA CYS A 46 2.89 -2.95 5.93
C CYS A 46 2.21 -3.58 7.14
N GLN A 47 3.00 -4.06 8.10
CA GLN A 47 2.45 -4.67 9.31
C GLN A 47 1.67 -3.64 10.12
N MET A 48 0.59 -4.07 10.77
CA MET A 48 -0.34 -3.18 11.48
C MET A 48 0.32 -2.35 12.59
N PHE A 49 1.46 -2.78 13.14
CA PHE A 49 2.19 -2.00 14.12
C PHE A 49 2.89 -0.76 13.55
N MET A 50 2.99 -0.66 12.22
CA MET A 50 3.55 0.51 11.55
C MET A 50 2.44 1.48 11.20
N ARG A 51 2.63 2.74 11.62
CA ARG A 51 1.70 3.83 11.33
C ARG A 51 1.72 4.15 9.84
N CYS A 52 0.55 4.42 9.26
CA CYS A 52 0.43 4.99 7.92
C CYS A 52 1.18 6.33 7.83
N TYR A 53 1.92 6.52 6.75
CA TYR A 53 2.69 7.75 6.53
C TYR A 53 1.81 8.91 6.03
N ASP A 54 0.83 8.60 5.19
CA ASP A 54 0.08 9.59 4.42
C ASP A 54 -1.00 10.33 5.23
N PHE A 55 -1.47 9.75 6.33
CA PHE A 55 -2.54 10.33 7.13
C PHE A 55 -2.36 10.08 8.63
N GLU A 56 -2.62 11.12 9.42
CA GLU A 56 -2.53 11.08 10.88
C GLU A 56 -3.67 10.25 11.51
N LYS A 57 -4.85 10.32 10.90
CA LYS A 57 -6.12 9.72 11.32
C LYS A 57 -6.76 9.00 10.13
N VAL A 58 -7.69 8.08 10.42
CA VAL A 58 -8.52 7.45 9.39
C VAL A 58 -9.25 8.56 8.60
N PRO A 59 -9.15 8.59 7.27
CA PRO A 59 -9.74 9.66 6.46
C PRO A 59 -11.26 9.50 6.34
N ASP A 60 -11.99 10.60 6.20
CA ASP A 60 -13.47 10.63 6.09
C ASP A 60 -14.00 9.79 4.92
N THR A 61 -13.19 9.55 3.89
CA THR A 61 -13.53 8.66 2.77
C THR A 61 -13.83 7.21 3.19
N VAL A 62 -13.46 6.82 4.42
CA VAL A 62 -13.74 5.51 5.03
C VAL A 62 -15.23 5.18 5.09
N GLU A 63 -16.11 6.18 5.11
CA GLU A 63 -17.57 5.99 5.13
C GLU A 63 -18.09 5.26 3.89
N ARG A 64 -17.39 5.39 2.76
CA ARG A 64 -17.74 4.73 1.48
C ARG A 64 -16.94 3.45 1.23
N ALA A 65 -16.12 3.05 2.19
CA ALA A 65 -15.21 1.92 2.05
C ALA A 65 -15.83 0.62 2.57
N THR A 66 -15.52 -0.50 1.91
CA THR A 66 -15.86 -1.83 2.42
C THR A 66 -15.10 -2.13 3.72
N PRO A 67 -15.56 -3.06 4.58
CA PRO A 67 -14.87 -3.40 5.83
C PRO A 67 -13.36 -3.66 5.65
N ARG A 68 -12.99 -4.39 4.60
CA ARG A 68 -11.59 -4.63 4.21
C ARG A 68 -10.84 -3.34 3.87
N GLN A 69 -11.44 -2.46 3.07
CA GLN A 69 -10.82 -1.18 2.71
C GLN A 69 -10.67 -0.27 3.94
N ARG A 70 -11.66 -0.24 4.83
CA ARG A 70 -11.58 0.49 6.10
C ARG A 70 -10.38 0.01 6.92
N ARG A 71 -10.18 -1.30 7.02
CA ARG A 71 -9.02 -1.89 7.71
C ARG A 71 -7.69 -1.44 7.11
N LEU A 72 -7.59 -1.38 5.78
CA LEU A 72 -6.40 -0.88 5.09
C LEU A 72 -6.16 0.63 5.30
N LEU A 73 -7.21 1.38 5.60
CA LEU A 73 -7.15 2.82 5.94
C LEU A 73 -6.90 3.07 7.44
N GLY A 74 -6.62 2.02 8.22
CA GLY A 74 -6.31 2.14 9.64
C GLY A 74 -7.52 2.08 10.58
N ASP A 75 -8.72 1.73 10.09
CA ASP A 75 -9.86 1.46 10.95
C ASP A 75 -9.71 0.09 11.63
N LEU A 76 -9.43 0.12 12.93
CA LEU A 76 -9.24 -1.07 13.77
C LEU A 76 -10.55 -1.58 14.39
N GLY A 77 -11.70 -0.96 14.07
CA GLY A 77 -13.01 -1.36 14.58
C GLY A 77 -13.38 -0.79 15.95
N TYR A 78 -12.58 0.14 16.50
CA TYR A 78 -12.85 0.83 17.76
C TYR A 78 -12.22 2.23 17.79
N GLU A 79 -12.49 2.99 18.87
CA GLU A 79 -11.94 4.34 19.03
C GLU A 79 -10.41 4.32 19.15
N PHE A 80 -9.74 4.70 18.06
CA PHE A 80 -8.30 4.68 17.94
C PHE A 80 -7.59 5.59 18.95
N ARG A 81 -6.47 5.12 19.51
CA ARG A 81 -5.49 5.92 20.27
C ARG A 81 -4.09 5.64 19.73
N PRO A 82 -3.09 6.54 19.89
CA PRO A 82 -1.73 6.30 19.39
C PRO A 82 -1.11 4.94 19.78
N GLY A 83 -1.49 4.36 20.92
CA GLY A 83 -1.06 3.03 21.37
C GLY A 83 -1.83 1.84 20.77
N SER A 84 -2.86 2.08 19.97
CA SER A 84 -3.68 1.02 19.36
C SER A 84 -2.92 0.16 18.35
N TYR A 85 -1.84 0.68 17.76
CA TYR A 85 -1.02 -0.08 16.81
C TYR A 85 -0.17 -1.19 17.46
N PHE A 86 -0.02 -1.20 18.79
CA PHE A 86 0.78 -2.24 19.45
C PHE A 86 0.15 -3.63 19.40
N TYR A 87 -1.17 -3.71 19.25
CA TYR A 87 -1.90 -4.98 19.22
C TYR A 87 -2.67 -5.11 17.91
N VAL A 88 -2.46 -6.25 17.25
CA VAL A 88 -3.21 -6.60 16.05
C VAL A 88 -4.64 -6.97 16.46
N PRO A 89 -5.69 -6.45 15.79
CA PRO A 89 -7.06 -6.88 16.02
C PRO A 89 -7.23 -8.40 15.82
N GLU A 90 -7.98 -9.07 16.69
CA GLU A 90 -8.20 -10.53 16.63
C GLU A 90 -8.88 -10.96 15.32
N ASP A 91 -9.69 -10.08 14.74
CA ASP A 91 -10.44 -10.29 13.49
C ASP A 91 -9.65 -9.95 12.21
N GLN A 92 -8.35 -9.59 12.32
CA GLN A 92 -7.57 -9.09 11.18
C GLN A 92 -7.58 -10.03 9.97
N SER A 93 -7.33 -11.31 10.20
CA SER A 93 -7.30 -12.31 9.14
C SER A 93 -8.67 -12.47 8.49
N GLU A 94 -9.74 -12.45 9.29
CA GLU A 94 -11.11 -12.58 8.80
C GLU A 94 -11.48 -11.37 7.93
N VAL A 95 -11.29 -10.15 8.43
CA VAL A 95 -11.62 -8.91 7.72
C VAL A 95 -10.84 -8.76 6.41
N ILE A 96 -9.55 -9.15 6.38
CA ILE A 96 -8.73 -9.05 5.16
C ILE A 96 -9.07 -10.13 4.14
N MET A 97 -9.41 -11.35 4.60
CA MET A 97 -9.71 -12.48 3.72
C MET A 97 -11.18 -12.52 3.26
N GLN A 98 -12.05 -11.69 3.83
CA GLN A 98 -13.39 -11.48 3.30
C GLN A 98 -13.31 -11.12 1.81
N SER A 99 -13.97 -11.95 0.99
CA SER A 99 -14.26 -11.64 -0.40
C SER A 99 -14.92 -10.26 -0.42
N ALA A 100 -14.45 -9.35 -1.28
CA ALA A 100 -15.14 -8.08 -1.47
C ALA A 100 -16.60 -8.41 -1.83
N ALA A 101 -17.54 -8.11 -0.93
CA ALA A 101 -18.95 -8.24 -1.23
C ALA A 101 -19.21 -7.41 -2.50
N LYS A 102 -19.79 -8.07 -3.51
CA LYS A 102 -20.11 -7.46 -4.80
C LYS A 102 -21.02 -6.27 -4.64
#